data_AF-A0A969RDR5-F1
#
_entry.id   AF-A0A969RDR5-F1
#
_cell.length_a   1.000
_cell.length_b   1.000
_cell.length_c   1.000
_cell.angle_alpha   90.00
_cell.angle_beta   90.00
_cell.angle_gamma   90.00
#
_symmetry.space_group_name_H-M   'P 1'
#
loop_
_entity.id
_entity.type
_entity.pdbx_description
1 polymer ?
#
loop_
_entity_poly.entity_id
_entity_poly.type
_entity_poly.pdbx_seq_one_letter_code
_entity_poly.pdbx_strand_id
1 'polypeptide(L)' 'MHDSLDRTPIEALQLSLQAIGSLKRTQIHTIADLMNYTQEDLEILDKPSAQEVITALQEKMGLSLPLNDLQ' A
#
# COMPACT_ATOMS: atom_id res chain seq x y z
N MET A 1 14.93 12.04 -2.44
CA MET A 1 13.95 12.76 -3.27
C MET A 1 12.86 11.76 -3.67
N HIS A 2 11.93 11.47 -2.76
CA HIS A 2 10.73 10.66 -3.05
C HIS A 2 9.44 11.45 -2.78
N ASP A 3 9.55 12.79 -2.81
CA ASP A 3 8.52 13.77 -2.44
C ASP A 3 7.19 13.66 -3.23
N SER A 4 7.17 12.84 -4.30
CA SER A 4 5.98 12.58 -5.09
C SER A 4 5.05 11.53 -4.47
N LEU A 5 5.57 10.59 -3.67
CA LEU A 5 4.75 9.52 -3.07
C LEU A 5 3.99 10.01 -1.84
N ASP A 6 4.57 10.93 -1.07
CA ASP A 6 3.96 11.53 0.13
C ASP A 6 2.69 12.34 -0.18
N ARG A 7 2.54 12.78 -1.43
CA ARG A 7 1.35 13.52 -1.89
C ARG A 7 0.41 12.66 -2.71
N THR A 8 0.80 11.44 -3.06
CA THR A 8 -0.04 10.56 -3.86
C THR A 8 -0.94 9.75 -2.94
N PRO A 9 -2.27 9.93 -3.00
CA PRO A 9 -3.18 9.15 -2.18
C PRO A 9 -3.23 7.69 -2.64
N ILE A 10 -3.52 6.77 -1.72
CA ILE A 10 -3.76 5.35 -2.07
C ILE A 10 -4.94 5.18 -3.06
N GLU A 11 -5.84 6.16 -3.13
CA GLU A 11 -6.96 6.21 -4.09
C GLU A 11 -6.48 6.26 -5.55
N ALA A 12 -5.26 6.76 -5.80
CA ALA A 12 -4.66 6.75 -7.14
C ALA A 12 -4.37 5.33 -7.67
N LEU A 13 -4.24 4.34 -6.78
CA LEU A 13 -4.08 2.93 -7.15
C LEU A 13 -5.39 2.31 -7.65
N GLN A 14 -6.52 2.99 -7.51
CA GLN A 14 -7.85 2.49 -7.88
C GLN A 14 -8.17 1.11 -7.27
N LEU A 15 -7.78 0.92 -6.00
CA LEU A 15 -8.06 -0.28 -5.22
C LEU A 15 -9.57 -0.45 -4.96
N SER A 16 -9.98 -1.63 -4.50
CA SER A 16 -11.36 -1.84 -4.04
C SER A 16 -11.66 -0.98 -2.81
N LEU A 17 -12.93 -0.58 -2.68
CA LEU A 17 -13.41 0.15 -1.49
C LEU A 17 -13.09 -0.59 -0.18
N GLN A 18 -13.00 -1.92 -0.24
CA GLN A 18 -12.66 -2.76 0.89
C GLN A 18 -11.20 -2.56 1.32
N ALA A 19 -10.24 -2.63 0.39
CA ALA A 19 -8.84 -2.37 0.67
C ALA A 19 -8.61 -0.91 1.08
N ILE A 20 -9.22 0.06 0.38
CA ILE A 20 -9.14 1.49 0.74
C ILE A 20 -9.71 1.73 2.14
N GLY A 21 -10.82 1.06 2.48
CA GLY A 21 -11.43 1.12 3.81
C GLY A 21 -10.52 0.57 4.90
N SER A 22 -9.85 -0.55 4.66
CA SER A 22 -8.87 -1.13 5.60
C SER A 22 -7.65 -0.22 5.77
N LEU A 23 -7.06 0.27 4.67
CA LEU A 23 -5.91 1.18 4.71
C LEU A 23 -6.25 2.51 5.42
N LYS A 24 -7.42 3.10 5.14
CA LYS A 24 -7.87 4.33 5.84
C LYS A 24 -8.06 4.10 7.34
N ARG A 25 -8.47 2.90 7.77
CA ARG A 25 -8.60 2.56 9.20
C ARG A 25 -7.25 2.43 9.90
N THR A 26 -6.20 2.03 9.18
CA THR A 26 -4.82 1.96 9.70
C THR A 26 -4.06 3.27 9.54
N GLN A 27 -4.77 4.37 9.23
CA GLN A 27 -4.20 5.70 8.98
C GLN A 27 -3.30 5.79 7.73
N ILE A 28 -3.38 4.81 6.83
CA ILE A 28 -2.69 4.84 5.54
C ILE A 28 -3.54 5.66 4.57
N HIS A 29 -3.08 6.87 4.27
CA HIS A 29 -3.75 7.76 3.32
C HIS A 29 -2.98 7.92 2.02
N THR A 30 -1.66 7.73 2.05
CA THR A 30 -0.76 7.97 0.93
C THR A 30 0.06 6.74 0.57
N ILE A 31 0.66 6.75 -0.63
CA ILE A 31 1.58 5.69 -1.05
C ILE A 31 2.81 5.67 -0.16
N ALA A 32 3.29 6.82 0.33
CA ALA A 32 4.40 6.86 1.27
C ALA A 32 4.06 6.16 2.59
N ASP A 33 2.86 6.40 3.15
CA ASP A 33 2.39 5.68 4.33
C ASP A 33 2.38 4.18 4.08
N LEU A 34 1.86 3.76 2.92
CA LEU A 34 1.78 2.35 2.55
C LEU A 34 3.17 1.71 2.39
N MET A 35 4.14 2.44 1.85
CA MET A 35 5.53 1.98 1.67
C MET A 35 6.28 1.79 3.00
N ASN A 36 5.76 2.31 4.11
CA ASN A 36 6.27 2.01 5.45
C ASN A 36 5.86 0.62 5.96
N TYR A 37 4.96 -0.07 5.25
CA TYR A 37 4.50 -1.41 5.60
C TYR A 37 5.15 -2.44 4.67
N THR A 38 5.38 -3.64 5.22
CA THR A 38 5.83 -4.79 4.44
C THR A 38 4.65 -5.60 3.91
N GLN A 39 4.91 -6.49 2.95
CA GLN A 39 3.90 -7.45 2.50
C GLN A 39 3.39 -8.30 3.67
N GLU A 40 4.27 -8.68 4.60
CA GLU A 40 3.89 -9.44 5.79
C GLU A 40 2.97 -8.63 6.72
N ASP A 41 3.28 -7.36 7.00
CA ASP A 41 2.42 -6.50 7.84
C ASP A 41 1.01 -6.39 7.25
N LEU A 42 0.92 -6.17 5.94
CA LEU A 42 -0.34 -6.11 5.23
C LEU A 42 -1.08 -7.45 5.25
N GLU A 43 -0.37 -8.58 5.09
CA GLU A 43 -0.98 -9.91 5.15
C GLU A 43 -1.48 -10.27 6.56
N ILE A 44 -0.79 -9.82 7.61
CA ILE A 44 -1.19 -10.00 9.02
C ILE A 44 -2.46 -9.21 9.32
N LEU A 45 -2.56 -8.00 8.80
CA LEU A 45 -3.75 -7.15 8.97
C LEU A 45 -4.92 -7.65 8.14
N ASP A 46 -4.70 -7.86 6.84
CA ASP A 46 -5.72 -8.24 5.88
C ASP A 46 -5.10 -8.84 4.61
N LYS A 47 -4.90 -10.16 4.60
CA LYS A 47 -4.45 -10.95 3.43
C LYS A 47 -5.04 -10.53 2.07
N PRO A 48 -6.38 -10.42 1.91
CA PRO A 48 -6.94 -10.08 0.60
C PRO A 48 -6.61 -8.64 0.18
N SER A 49 -6.58 -7.69 1.12
CA SER A 49 -6.15 -6.32 0.82
C SER A 49 -4.67 -6.26 0.46
N ALA A 50 -3.80 -7.01 1.13
CA ALA A 50 -2.35 -7.03 0.86
C ALA A 50 -2.06 -7.36 -0.62
N GLN A 51 -2.68 -8.42 -1.12
CA GLN A 51 -2.46 -8.91 -2.47
C GLN A 51 -3.00 -7.95 -3.54
N GLU A 52 -4.17 -7.35 -3.28
CA GLU A 52 -4.74 -6.33 -4.15
C GLU A 52 -3.86 -5.08 -4.21
N VAL A 53 -3.34 -4.65 -3.06
CA VAL A 53 -2.42 -3.52 -2.96
C VAL A 53 -1.13 -3.76 -3.74
N ILE A 54 -0.47 -4.91 -3.53
CA ILE A 54 0.76 -5.28 -4.24
C ILE A 54 0.52 -5.26 -5.76
N THR A 55 -0.57 -5.87 -6.20
CA THR A 55 -0.92 -5.95 -7.63
C THR A 55 -1.18 -4.55 -8.21
N ALA A 56 -2.00 -3.74 -7.56
CA ALA A 56 -2.30 -2.39 -8.05
C ALA A 56 -1.07 -1.48 -8.02
N LEU A 57 -0.23 -1.58 -7.00
CA LEU A 57 1.04 -0.84 -6.93
C LEU A 57 1.95 -1.20 -8.11
N GLN A 58 2.04 -2.49 -8.44
CA GLN A 58 2.84 -2.98 -9.55
C GLN A 58 2.26 -2.60 -10.91
N GLU A 59 0.94 -2.71 -11.10
CA GLU A 59 0.30 -2.37 -12.38
C GLU A 59 0.22 -0.85 -12.64
N LYS A 60 -0.01 -0.05 -11.60
CA LYS A 60 -0.23 1.41 -11.72
C LYS A 60 1.07 2.20 -11.67
N MET A 61 2.00 1.81 -10.79
CA MET A 61 3.24 2.53 -10.57
C MET A 61 4.49 1.74 -10.99
N GLY A 62 4.37 0.43 -11.25
CA GLY A 62 5.55 -0.41 -11.46
C GLY A 62 6.39 -0.60 -10.18
N LEU A 63 5.79 -0.37 -9.01
CA LEU A 63 6.46 -0.48 -7.72
C LEU A 63 5.99 -1.75 -6.99
N SER A 64 6.82 -2.26 -6.08
CA SER A 64 6.47 -3.40 -5.24
C SER A 64 6.81 -3.11 -3.78
N LEU A 65 5.97 -3.60 -2.88
CA LEU A 65 6.16 -3.48 -1.44
C LEU A 65 7.37 -4.32 -0.99
N PRO A 66 8.13 -3.85 0.02
CA PRO A 66 9.21 -4.63 0.60
C PRO A 66 8.66 -5.92 1.22
N LEU A 67 9.33 -7.05 0.96
CA LEU A 67 8.91 -8.35 1.46
C LEU A 67 9.12 -8.45 2.99
N ASN A 68 10.27 -7.96 3.44
CA ASN A 68 10.65 -7.83 4.84
C ASN A 68 11.88 -6.93 4.86
N ASP A 69 11.78 -5.70 5.38
CA ASP A 69 12.99 -4.92 5.63
C ASP A 69 13.50 -5.36 7.00
N LEU A 70 14.45 -6.31 6.99
CA LEU A 70 15.31 -6.53 8.15
C LEU A 70 16.15 -5.25 8.33
N GLN A 71 15.56 -4.24 8.98
CA GLN A 71 16.23 -3.01 9.39
C GLN A 71 16.68 -3.10 10.85
#